data_AF-A0A3B8IQC6-F1
#
_entry.id   AF-A0A3B8IQC6-F1
#
_cell.length_a   1.000
_cell.length_b   1.000
_cell.length_c   1.000
_cell.angle_alpha   90.00
_cell.angle_beta   90.00
_cell.angle_gamma   90.00
#
_symmetry.space_group_name_H-M   'P 1'
#
loop_
_entity.id
_entity.type
_entity.pdbx_description
1 polymer ?
#
loop_
_entity_poly.entity_id
_entity_poly.type
_entity_poly.pdbx_seq_one_letter_code
_entity_poly.pdbx_strand_id
1 'polypeptide(L)'
;QLTTIFEAFGQVDARASGGVKSTGLGLTFCKLALAAHDSDLQVDSTVGQGTTFFFTLPLASLEERTEASAIPQATHFIIPDTDRKRILALLPQLRSLPVFEAIEIEQLLDKLVADSEKEANQWVQQVLDAAYTGNQQRYEDLLNEVEADHSA
;
A
#
# COMPACT_ATOMS: atom_id res chain seq x y z
N GLN A 1 0.66 30.62 -14.72
CA GLN A 1 -0.22 29.42 -14.81
C GLN A 1 0.28 28.22 -13.97
N LEU A 2 1.35 28.35 -13.18
CA LEU A 2 1.80 27.26 -12.27
C LEU A 2 1.06 27.25 -10.92
N THR A 3 0.41 28.34 -10.52
CA THR A 3 -0.27 28.43 -9.22
C THR A 3 -1.61 27.68 -9.20
N THR A 4 -2.29 27.60 -10.35
CA THR A 4 -3.64 27.04 -10.50
C THR A 4 -3.67 25.52 -10.57
N ILE A 5 -2.53 24.85 -10.81
CA ILE A 5 -2.47 23.38 -10.89
C ILE A 5 -2.61 22.69 -9.52
N PHE A 6 -2.50 23.47 -8.44
CA PHE A 6 -2.68 23.00 -7.06
C PHE A 6 -4.10 23.28 -6.53
N GLU A 7 -4.97 23.91 -7.33
CA GLU A 7 -6.36 24.14 -6.96
C GLU A 7 -7.18 22.87 -7.19
N ALA A 8 -8.08 22.58 -6.26
CA ALA A 8 -8.99 21.45 -6.38
C ALA A 8 -9.76 21.56 -7.71
N PHE A 9 -9.81 20.45 -8.46
CA PHE A 9 -10.49 20.36 -9.76
C PHE A 9 -9.86 21.20 -10.89
N GLY A 10 -8.68 21.78 -10.68
CA GLY A 10 -7.93 22.49 -11.73
C GLY A 10 -7.43 21.53 -12.80
N GLN A 11 -8.12 21.46 -13.95
CA GLN A 11 -7.64 20.76 -15.14
C GLN A 11 -7.29 21.78 -16.22
N VAL A 12 -6.06 21.70 -16.74
CA VAL A 12 -5.68 22.42 -17.97
C VAL A 12 -6.11 21.53 -19.15
N ASP A 13 -7.18 21.95 -19.85
CA ASP A 13 -7.77 21.32 -21.04
C ASP A 13 -7.47 19.81 -21.23
N ALA A 14 -8.30 18.97 -20.59
CA ALA A 14 -8.26 17.51 -20.67
C ALA A 14 -8.44 16.92 -22.09
N ARG A 15 -8.53 17.75 -23.14
CA ARG A 15 -8.67 17.34 -24.54
C ARG A 15 -7.36 16.89 -25.20
N ALA A 16 -6.19 17.16 -24.61
CA ALA A 16 -4.90 16.86 -25.24
C ALA A 16 -4.24 15.55 -24.77
N SER A 17 -4.63 14.96 -23.64
CA SER A 17 -4.03 13.72 -23.12
C SER A 17 -5.04 12.57 -23.20
N GLY A 18 -4.82 11.66 -24.15
CA GLY A 18 -5.69 10.52 -24.40
C GLY A 18 -6.10 9.76 -23.13
N GLY A 19 -7.41 9.66 -22.92
CA GLY A 19 -8.05 8.55 -22.21
C GLY A 19 -8.19 8.62 -20.69
N VAL A 20 -7.32 9.29 -19.95
CA VAL A 20 -7.36 9.25 -18.48
C VAL A 20 -8.01 10.50 -17.89
N LYS A 21 -9.30 10.42 -17.57
CA LYS A 21 -9.97 11.41 -16.70
C LYS A 21 -9.44 11.27 -15.27
N SER A 22 -8.34 11.94 -14.95
CA SER A 22 -7.97 12.18 -13.55
C SER A 22 -8.85 13.28 -12.97
N THR A 23 -9.31 13.18 -11.73
CA THR A 23 -10.20 14.17 -11.09
C THR A 23 -9.54 15.53 -10.83
N GLY A 24 -8.24 15.67 -11.09
CA GLY A 24 -7.46 16.87 -10.76
C GLY A 24 -7.17 17.01 -9.27
N LEU A 25 -7.47 15.98 -8.45
CA LEU A 25 -7.29 16.04 -7.00
C LEU A 25 -5.88 15.69 -6.52
N GLY A 26 -5.08 14.99 -7.33
CA GLY A 26 -3.77 14.47 -6.91
C GLY A 26 -2.84 15.54 -6.34
N LEU A 27 -2.55 16.59 -7.10
CA LEU A 27 -1.68 17.69 -6.64
C LEU A 27 -2.28 18.51 -5.50
N THR A 28 -3.61 18.59 -5.43
CA THR A 28 -4.30 19.22 -4.30
C THR A 28 -4.05 18.42 -3.01
N PHE A 29 -4.18 17.09 -3.07
CA PHE A 29 -3.86 16.21 -1.94
C PHE A 29 -2.39 16.27 -1.55
N CYS A 30 -1.47 16.26 -2.51
CA CYS A 30 -0.04 16.41 -2.21
C CYS A 30 0.24 17.71 -1.44
N LYS A 31 -0.35 18.82 -1.87
CA LYS A 31 -0.21 20.11 -1.18
C LYS A 31 -0.79 20.08 0.23
N LEU A 32 -1.97 19.47 0.42
CA LEU A 32 -2.58 19.32 1.74
C LEU A 32 -1.74 18.45 2.68
N ALA A 33 -1.23 17.32 2.19
CA ALA A 33 -0.39 16.41 2.95
C ALA A 33 0.93 17.08 3.39
N LEU A 34 1.59 17.79 2.47
CA LEU A 34 2.82 18.51 2.77
C LEU A 34 2.59 19.67 3.74
N ALA A 35 1.49 20.42 3.58
CA ALA A 35 1.13 21.48 4.52
C ALA A 35 0.91 20.93 5.95
N ALA A 36 0.35 19.72 6.08
CA ALA A 36 0.22 19.05 7.38
C ALA A 36 1.56 18.64 8.00
N HIS A 37 2.63 18.58 7.21
CA HIS A 37 4.01 18.30 7.64
C HIS A 37 4.86 19.58 7.68
N ASP A 38 4.22 20.75 7.75
CA ASP A 38 4.87 22.07 7.71
C ASP A 38 5.84 22.24 6.52
N SER A 39 5.50 21.58 5.41
CA SER A 39 6.31 21.47 4.20
C SER A 39 5.55 22.01 3.00
N ASP A 40 6.29 22.40 1.95
CA ASP A 40 5.69 22.97 0.74
C ASP A 40 6.09 22.17 -0.52
N LEU A 41 5.21 22.21 -1.53
CA LEU A 41 5.42 21.58 -2.82
C LEU A 41 6.01 22.57 -3.82
N GLN A 42 7.20 22.26 -4.32
CA GLN A 42 7.93 23.09 -5.28
C GLN A 42 7.82 22.49 -6.68
N VAL A 43 7.86 23.36 -7.69
CA VAL A 43 7.79 22.98 -9.10
C VAL A 43 8.84 23.73 -9.92
N ASP A 44 9.61 22.97 -10.68
CA ASP A 44 10.52 23.49 -11.71
C ASP A 44 10.01 23.02 -13.07
N SER A 45 9.67 23.96 -13.95
CA SER A 45 9.06 23.68 -15.24
C SER A 45 9.60 24.60 -16.29
N THR A 46 10.12 24.03 -17.37
CA THR A 46 10.55 24.75 -18.56
C THR A 46 9.80 24.20 -19.77
N VAL A 47 9.18 25.10 -20.55
CA VAL A 47 8.40 24.72 -21.74
C VAL A 47 9.26 23.88 -22.68
N GLY A 48 8.75 22.71 -23.06
CA GLY A 48 9.44 21.76 -23.94
C GLY A 48 10.52 20.91 -23.26
N GLN A 49 10.79 21.08 -21.96
CA GLN A 49 11.78 20.33 -21.19
C GLN A 49 11.17 19.44 -20.09
N GLY A 50 9.86 19.50 -19.92
CA GLY A 50 9.15 18.75 -18.88
C GLY A 50 8.91 19.56 -17.61
N THR A 51 8.48 18.88 -16.54
CA THR A 51 8.16 19.50 -15.25
C THR A 51 8.60 18.56 -14.13
N THR A 52 9.30 19.11 -13.14
CA THR A 52 9.78 18.41 -11.96
C THR A 52 9.07 18.98 -10.73
N PHE A 53 8.45 18.09 -9.95
CA PHE A 53 7.87 18.42 -8.65
C PHE A 53 8.77 17.87 -7.55
N PHE A 54 9.01 18.66 -6.51
CA PHE A 54 9.90 18.28 -5.41
C PHE A 54 9.45 18.93 -4.09
N PHE A 55 9.79 18.31 -2.97
CA PHE A 55 9.48 18.79 -1.64
C PHE A 55 10.53 18.28 -0.65
N THR A 56 10.53 18.84 0.55
CA THR A 56 11.31 18.34 1.68
C THR A 56 10.34 17.93 2.78
N LEU A 57 10.71 16.94 3.60
CA LEU A 57 9.96 16.54 4.77
C LEU A 57 10.90 16.48 5.97
N PRO A 58 10.46 16.85 7.18
CA PRO A 58 11.22 16.58 8.37
C PRO A 58 11.40 15.07 8.53
N LEU A 59 12.64 14.64 8.78
CA LEU A 59 12.88 13.26 9.18
C LEU A 59 12.23 13.05 10.54
N ALA A 60 11.45 11.98 10.69
CA ALA A 60 10.97 11.58 11.99
C ALA A 60 12.18 11.36 12.91
N SER A 61 12.13 11.92 14.12
CA SER A 61 13.13 11.63 15.14
C SER A 61 13.12 10.12 15.39
N LEU A 62 14.29 9.48 15.30
CA LEU A 62 14.46 8.07 15.70
C LEU A 62 14.28 7.88 17.21
N GLU A 63 14.19 8.98 17.95
CA GLU A 63 13.90 9.02 19.37
C GLU A 63 12.37 8.91 19.54
N GLU A 64 11.95 7.82 20.20
CA GLU A 64 10.57 7.38 20.46
C GLU A 64 9.88 6.55 19.36
N ARG A 65 10.61 5.62 18.70
CA ARG A 65 10.02 4.33 18.31
C ARG A 65 10.38 3.24 19.33
N THR A 66 10.13 3.54 20.59
CA THR A 66 10.11 2.57 21.68
C THR A 66 8.69 2.61 22.22
N GLU A 67 7.93 1.55 21.94
CA GLU A 67 6.54 1.31 22.36
C GLU A 67 5.44 1.87 21.42
N ALA A 68 4.56 0.98 20.96
CA ALA A 68 3.28 1.22 20.26
C ALA A 68 3.23 1.41 18.72
N SER A 69 4.10 0.75 17.96
CA SER A 69 3.73 0.25 16.61
C SER A 69 4.30 -1.14 16.34
N ALA A 70 4.45 -1.95 17.39
CA ALA A 70 4.39 -3.39 17.21
C ALA A 70 2.91 -3.74 17.07
N ILE A 71 2.39 -3.75 15.84
CA ILE A 71 1.44 -4.83 15.54
C ILE A 71 2.22 -6.08 15.97
N PRO A 72 1.72 -6.90 16.91
CA PRO A 72 2.45 -8.09 17.32
C PRO A 72 2.83 -8.81 16.02
N GLN A 73 4.13 -8.86 15.74
CA GLN A 73 4.71 -9.79 14.78
C GLN A 73 4.49 -11.16 15.42
N ALA A 74 3.23 -11.61 15.41
CA ALA A 74 2.85 -12.91 15.88
C ALA A 74 3.70 -13.86 15.05
N THR A 75 4.59 -14.52 15.77
CA THR A 75 5.84 -15.08 15.22
C THR A 75 5.63 -16.46 14.61
N HIS A 76 4.37 -16.90 14.50
CA HIS A 76 3.90 -18.10 13.81
C HIS A 76 2.37 -18.10 13.88
N PHE A 77 1.67 -18.19 12.74
CA PHE A 77 0.22 -18.43 12.74
C PHE A 77 -0.06 -19.93 12.65
N ILE A 78 -0.67 -20.51 13.68
CA ILE A 78 -1.23 -21.86 13.58
C ILE A 78 -2.58 -21.73 12.87
N ILE A 79 -2.59 -21.92 11.56
CA ILE A 79 -3.81 -21.83 10.75
C ILE A 79 -4.47 -23.21 10.72
N PRO A 80 -5.76 -23.33 11.08
CA PRO A 80 -6.50 -24.59 10.99
C PRO A 80 -6.42 -25.20 9.58
N ASP A 81 -6.33 -26.53 9.49
CA ASP A 81 -6.18 -27.25 8.21
C ASP A 81 -7.24 -26.90 7.16
N THR A 82 -8.46 -26.59 7.61
CA THR A 82 -9.60 -26.20 6.74
C THR A 82 -9.30 -24.92 5.99
N ASP A 83 -8.82 -23.88 6.69
CA ASP A 83 -8.46 -22.60 6.09
C ASP A 83 -7.12 -22.68 5.37
N ARG A 84 -6.16 -23.42 5.93
CA ARG A 84 -4.83 -23.61 5.34
C ARG A 84 -4.92 -24.15 3.92
N LYS A 85 -5.73 -25.19 3.66
CA LYS A 85 -5.90 -25.75 2.30
C LYS A 85 -6.43 -24.71 1.31
N ARG A 86 -7.30 -23.82 1.74
CA ARG A 86 -7.85 -22.73 0.92
C ARG A 86 -6.76 -21.68 0.62
N ILE A 87 -5.95 -21.32 1.61
CA ILE A 87 -4.81 -20.40 1.44
C ILE A 87 -3.77 -21.00 0.48
N LEU A 88 -3.41 -22.28 0.65
CA LEU A 88 -2.46 -22.97 -0.22
C LEU A 88 -2.92 -22.98 -1.69
N ALA A 89 -4.23 -23.06 -1.96
CA ALA A 89 -4.77 -22.98 -3.31
C ALA A 89 -4.63 -21.58 -3.95
N LEU A 90 -4.53 -20.53 -3.12
CA LEU A 90 -4.38 -19.13 -3.55
C LEU A 90 -2.91 -18.68 -3.58
N LEU A 91 -1.99 -19.40 -2.92
CA LEU A 91 -0.56 -19.06 -2.85
C LEU A 91 0.09 -18.73 -4.21
N PRO A 92 -0.10 -19.52 -5.29
CA PRO A 92 0.50 -19.21 -6.58
C PRO A 92 0.02 -17.87 -7.16
N GLN A 93 -1.25 -17.51 -6.91
CA GLN A 93 -1.82 -16.24 -7.35
C GLN A 93 -1.28 -15.09 -6.50
N LEU A 94 -1.22 -15.25 -5.17
CA LEU A 94 -0.63 -14.27 -4.25
C LEU A 94 0.83 -13.96 -4.61
N ARG A 95 1.66 -14.96 -4.91
CA ARG A 95 3.05 -14.75 -5.32
C ARG A 95 3.21 -14.10 -6.70
N SER A 96 2.18 -14.20 -7.55
CA SER A 96 2.20 -13.57 -8.88
C SER A 96 1.85 -12.08 -8.85
N LEU A 97 1.23 -11.62 -7.75
CA LEU A 97 0.87 -10.22 -7.56
C LEU A 97 2.04 -9.45 -6.93
N PRO A 98 2.40 -8.27 -7.46
CA PRO A 98 3.34 -7.38 -6.79
C PRO A 98 2.80 -6.94 -5.42
N VAL A 99 3.66 -6.84 -4.40
CA VAL A 99 3.23 -6.47 -3.04
C VAL A 99 2.50 -5.11 -2.96
N PHE A 100 2.76 -4.19 -3.89
CA PHE A 100 2.14 -2.88 -3.94
C PHE A 100 0.72 -2.88 -4.57
N GLU A 101 0.26 -4.00 -5.11
CA GLU A 101 -1.10 -4.20 -5.63
C GLU A 101 -2.04 -4.66 -4.49
N ALA A 102 -2.11 -3.84 -3.43
CA ALA A 102 -2.81 -4.20 -2.20
C ALA A 102 -4.31 -4.47 -2.41
N ILE A 103 -4.95 -3.79 -3.37
CA ILE A 103 -6.37 -3.95 -3.68
C ILE A 103 -6.63 -5.32 -4.32
N GLU A 104 -5.78 -5.75 -5.24
CA GLU A 104 -5.84 -7.05 -5.91
C GLU A 104 -5.63 -8.19 -4.91
N ILE A 105 -4.68 -8.01 -3.98
CA ILE A 105 -4.42 -8.94 -2.87
C ILE A 105 -5.66 -9.02 -1.96
N GLU A 106 -6.25 -7.89 -1.57
CA GLU A 106 -7.48 -7.84 -0.75
C GLU A 106 -8.65 -8.58 -1.41
N GLN A 107 -8.92 -8.32 -2.69
CA GLN A 107 -9.98 -9.00 -3.43
C GLN A 107 -9.78 -10.52 -3.52
N LEU A 108 -8.52 -10.97 -3.56
CA LEU A 108 -8.20 -12.38 -3.58
C LEU A 108 -8.44 -13.03 -2.21
N LEU A 109 -8.06 -12.34 -1.13
CA LEU A 109 -8.18 -12.83 0.25
C LEU A 109 -9.60 -12.71 0.82
N ASP A 110 -10.43 -11.77 0.34
CA ASP A 110 -11.85 -11.64 0.73
C ASP A 110 -12.64 -12.93 0.49
N LYS A 111 -12.28 -13.69 -0.55
CA LYS A 111 -12.86 -15.02 -0.85
C LYS A 111 -12.58 -16.07 0.23
N LEU A 112 -11.59 -15.81 1.08
CA LEU A 112 -11.21 -16.65 2.21
C LEU A 112 -12.01 -16.26 3.46
N VAL A 113 -11.97 -14.97 3.81
CA VAL A 113 -12.39 -14.38 5.10
C VAL A 113 -13.85 -14.65 5.47
N ALA A 114 -14.76 -14.78 4.48
CA ALA A 114 -16.20 -14.91 4.73
C ALA A 114 -16.60 -16.07 5.66
N ASP A 115 -15.83 -17.17 5.65
CA ASP A 115 -16.10 -18.39 6.43
C ASP A 115 -14.89 -18.87 7.25
N SER A 116 -13.88 -18.01 7.46
CA SER A 116 -12.61 -18.39 8.07
C SER A 116 -12.53 -18.12 9.57
N GLU A 117 -11.71 -18.92 10.25
CA GLU A 117 -11.45 -18.78 11.68
C GLU A 117 -10.63 -17.52 12.00
N LYS A 118 -10.59 -17.16 13.28
CA LYS A 118 -9.97 -15.92 13.77
C LYS A 118 -8.48 -15.85 13.37
N GLU A 119 -7.78 -16.97 13.43
CA GLU A 119 -6.37 -17.14 13.13
C GLU A 119 -6.08 -16.87 11.65
N ALA A 120 -6.91 -17.42 10.75
CA ALA A 120 -6.81 -17.17 9.31
C ALA A 120 -7.10 -15.70 8.98
N ASN A 121 -8.10 -15.10 9.63
CA ASN A 121 -8.41 -13.67 9.46
C ASN A 121 -7.26 -12.79 9.96
N GLN A 122 -6.59 -13.18 11.06
CA GLN A 122 -5.41 -12.46 11.55
C GLN A 122 -4.22 -12.57 10.58
N TRP A 123 -3.99 -13.74 9.99
CA TRP A 123 -2.97 -13.91 8.95
C TRP A 123 -3.29 -13.05 7.72
N VAL A 124 -4.54 -13.03 7.25
CA VAL A 124 -4.97 -12.16 6.14
C VAL A 124 -4.67 -10.69 6.45
N GLN A 125 -4.98 -10.23 7.66
CA GLN A 125 -4.68 -8.86 8.06
C GLN A 125 -3.17 -8.55 8.04
N GLN A 126 -2.30 -9.49 8.41
CA GLN A 126 -0.85 -9.30 8.31
C GLN A 126 -0.36 -9.22 6.86
N VAL A 127 -0.95 -10.03 5.98
CA VAL A 127 -0.62 -10.00 4.55
C VAL A 127 -1.01 -8.66 3.93
N LEU A 128 -2.20 -8.15 4.27
CA LEU A 128 -2.65 -6.83 3.82
C LEU A 128 -1.81 -5.69 4.39
N ASP A 129 -1.44 -5.73 5.67
CA ASP A 129 -0.53 -4.75 6.25
C ASP A 129 0.83 -4.71 5.52
N ALA A 130 1.39 -5.88 5.22
CA ALA A 130 2.62 -5.98 4.42
C ALA A 130 2.43 -5.40 3.00
N ALA A 131 1.27 -5.60 2.37
CA ALA A 131 0.94 -5.05 1.07
C ALA A 131 0.81 -3.51 1.10
N TYR A 132 0.00 -2.95 2.01
CA TYR A 132 -0.19 -1.50 2.14
C TYR A 132 1.07 -0.75 2.56
N THR A 133 1.99 -1.41 3.26
CA THR A 133 3.30 -0.84 3.64
C THR A 133 4.40 -1.10 2.61
N GLY A 134 4.11 -1.84 1.54
CA GLY A 134 5.11 -2.22 0.52
C GLY A 134 6.24 -3.11 1.05
N ASN A 135 6.01 -3.83 2.16
CA ASN A 135 7.01 -4.65 2.83
C ASN A 135 7.11 -6.04 2.16
N GLN A 136 7.85 -6.11 1.05
CA GLN A 136 8.04 -7.35 0.28
C GLN A 136 8.56 -8.52 1.13
N GLN A 137 9.51 -8.27 2.03
CA GLN A 137 10.10 -9.33 2.84
C GLN A 137 9.05 -9.97 3.75
N ARG A 138 8.28 -9.14 4.47
CA ARG A 138 7.24 -9.64 5.38
C ARG A 138 6.14 -10.37 4.61
N TYR A 139 5.78 -9.90 3.42
CA TYR A 139 4.81 -10.55 2.55
C TYR A 139 5.27 -11.99 2.22
N GLU A 140 6.49 -12.16 1.71
CA GLU A 140 7.03 -13.49 1.38
C GLU A 140 7.17 -14.40 2.62
N ASP A 141 7.62 -13.86 3.75
CA ASP A 141 7.75 -14.62 5.00
C ASP A 141 6.38 -15.19 5.43
N LEU A 142 5.32 -14.38 5.38
CA LEU A 142 3.95 -14.82 5.69
C LEU A 142 3.44 -15.91 4.74
N LEU A 143 3.77 -15.84 3.45
CA LEU A 143 3.40 -16.86 2.48
C LEU A 143 4.15 -18.18 2.74
N ASN A 144 5.44 -18.09 3.07
CA ASN A 144 6.29 -19.24 3.38
C ASN A 144 5.89 -19.93 4.70
N GLU A 145 5.48 -19.16 5.73
CA GLU A 145 5.01 -19.70 7.02
C GLU A 145 3.83 -20.68 6.83
N VAL A 146 2.83 -20.31 6.01
CA VAL A 146 1.67 -21.18 5.73
C VAL A 146 2.09 -22.46 5.00
N GLU A 147 3.09 -22.37 4.13
CA GLU A 147 3.63 -23.49 3.37
C GLU A 147 4.43 -24.45 4.27
N ALA A 148 5.26 -23.91 5.19
CA ALA A 148 6.18 -24.66 6.05
C ALA A 148 5.50 -25.49 7.15
N ASP A 149 4.30 -25.11 7.60
CA ASP A 149 3.54 -25.80 8.67
C ASP A 149 3.06 -27.23 8.32
N HIS A 150 3.59 -27.82 7.24
CA HIS A 150 3.30 -29.20 6.81
C HIS A 150 4.29 -30.27 7.34
N SER A 151 5.32 -29.87 8.09
CA SER A 151 6.46 -30.75 8.42
C SER A 151 6.58 -31.20 9.88
N ALA A 152 5.46 -31.30 10.63
CA ALA A 152 5.44 -31.89 11.97
C ALA A 152 4.41 -33.00 12.10
#